data_AF-A0A6I3U5U8-F1
#
_entry.id   AF-A0A6I3U5U8-F1
#
_cell.length_a   1.000
_cell.length_b   1.000
_cell.length_c   1.000
_cell.angle_alpha   90.00
_cell.angle_beta   90.00
_cell.angle_gamma   90.00
#
_symmetry.space_group_name_H-M   'P 1'
#
loop_
_entity.id
_entity.type
_entity.pdbx_description
1 polymer ?
#
loop_
_entity_poly.entity_id
_entity_poly.type
_entity_poly.pdbx_seq_one_letter_code
_entity_poly.pdbx_strand_id
1 'polypeptide(L)' 'PILLLDDVMSELDNTRQLKLLETISQSIQTFITTTSLDHLQNLPENLSIFNIQNGQISVN' A
#
# COMPACT_ATOMS: atom_id res chain seq x y z
N PRO A 1 7.07 -13.69 -7.95
CA PRO A 1 6.78 -13.94 -6.51
C PRO A 1 5.75 -12.90 -6.04
N ILE A 2 4.95 -13.22 -5.03
CA ILE A 2 3.92 -12.32 -4.49
C ILE A 2 4.29 -12.00 -3.03
N LEU A 3 4.26 -10.72 -2.67
CA LEU A 3 4.41 -10.23 -1.30
C LEU A 3 3.06 -9.68 -0.82
N LEU A 4 2.62 -10.09 0.37
CA LEU A 4 1.42 -9.58 1.01
C LEU A 4 1.82 -8.96 2.34
N LEU A 5 1.43 -7.71 2.56
CA LEU A 5 1.68 -6.97 3.79
C LEU A 5 0.36 -6.55 4.41
N ASP A 6 0.06 -7.09 5.60
CA ASP A 6 -1.21 -6.87 6.28
C ASP A 6 -1.09 -5.77 7.35
N ASP A 7 -1.89 -4.71 7.21
CA ASP A 7 -1.99 -3.51 8.06
C ASP A 7 -0.65 -2.88 8.48
N VAL A 8 0.41 -3.12 7.73
CA VAL A 8 1.78 -2.68 8.07
C VAL A 8 1.94 -1.17 8.12
N MET A 9 1.02 -0.41 7.53
CA MET A 9 1.09 1.05 7.51
C MET A 9 0.75 1.66 8.87
N SER A 10 -0.18 1.06 9.63
CA SER A 10 -0.61 1.58 10.93
C SER A 10 0.50 1.51 12.00
N GLU A 11 1.47 0.61 11.80
CA GLU A 11 2.60 0.35 12.71
C GLU A 11 3.86 1.19 12.41
N LEU A 12 3.85 1.97 11.32
CA LEU A 12 5.03 2.69 10.83
C LEU A 12 4.82 4.20 10.89
N ASP A 13 5.90 4.90 11.27
CA ASP A 13 5.97 6.35 11.07
C ASP A 13 6.07 6.72 9.57
N ASN A 14 5.74 7.97 9.23
CA ASN A 14 5.72 8.46 7.84
C ASN A 14 7.02 8.18 7.07
N THR A 15 8.18 8.30 7.73
CA THR A 15 9.49 8.08 7.09
C THR A 15 9.67 6.61 6.71
N ARG A 16 9.26 5.71 7.61
CA ARG A 16 9.33 4.26 7.37
C ARG A 16 8.32 3.79 6.32
N GLN A 17 7.13 4.38 6.29
CA GLN A 17 6.12 4.07 5.27
C GLN A 17 6.65 4.40 3.86
N LEU A 18 7.21 5.59 3.66
CA LEU A 18 7.82 5.97 2.38
C LEU A 18 8.94 5.02 1.97
N LYS A 19 9.83 4.68 2.91
CA LYS A 19 10.95 3.77 2.65
C LYS A 19 10.49 2.36 2.27
N LEU A 20 9.40 1.87 2.86
CA LEU A 20 8.79 0.60 2.48
C LEU A 20 8.35 0.63 1.01
N LEU A 21 7.62 1.68 0.61
CA LEU A 21 7.11 1.84 -0.75
C LEU A 21 8.24 1.92 -1.80
N GLU A 22 9.29 2.68 -1.50
CA GLU A 22 10.49 2.76 -2.35
C GLU A 22 11.16 1.39 -2.53
N THR A 23 11.25 0.61 -1.45
CA THR A 23 11.95 -0.70 -1.46
C THR A 23 11.19 -1.77 -2.25
N ILE A 24 9.85 -1.70 -2.26
CA ILE A 24 8.98 -2.66 -2.94
C ILE A 24 9.14 -2.60 -4.48
N SER A 25 9.59 -1.46 -5.02
CA SER A 25 9.56 -1.12 -6.44
C SER A 25 10.38 -2.01 -7.39
N GLN A 26 11.20 -2.95 -6.91
CA GLN A 26 12.30 -3.46 -7.75
C GLN A 26 12.15 -4.87 -8.35
N SER A 27 11.23 -5.74 -7.90
CA SER A 27 11.12 -7.09 -8.51
C SER A 27 9.95 -7.97 -8.08
N ILE A 28 9.07 -7.52 -7.17
CA ILE A 28 8.07 -8.38 -6.53
C ILE A 28 6.68 -7.73 -6.64
N GLN A 29 5.70 -8.50 -7.13
CA GLN A 29 4.30 -8.08 -7.09
C GLN A 29 3.85 -8.00 -5.63
N THR A 30 3.41 -6.82 -5.20
CA THR A 30 3.15 -6.55 -3.78
C THR A 30 1.74 -6.03 -3.56
N PHE A 31 1.05 -6.62 -2.59
CA PHE A 31 -0.24 -6.17 -2.08
C PHE A 31 -0.06 -5.66 -0.65
N ILE A 32 -0.61 -4.50 -0.36
CA ILE A 32 -0.57 -3.86 0.96
C ILE A 32 -2.01 -3.57 1.38
N THR A 33 -2.39 -3.97 2.59
CA THR A 33 -3.64 -3.50 3.21
C THR A 33 -3.32 -2.34 4.14
N THR A 34 -4.17 -1.32 4.14
CA THR A 34 -4.06 -0.16 5.01
C THR A 34 -5.44 0.43 5.26
N THR A 35 -5.63 1.01 6.43
CA THR A 35 -6.84 1.74 6.81
C THR A 35 -6.81 3.22 6.41
N SER A 36 -5.64 3.75 6.00
CA SER A 36 -5.49 5.12 5.51
C SER A 36 -4.51 5.21 4.33
N LEU A 37 -4.82 6.12 3.39
CA LEU A 37 -3.97 6.49 2.26
C LEU A 37 -3.32 7.87 2.45
N ASP A 38 -3.50 8.54 3.60
CA ASP A 38 -3.14 9.95 3.79
C ASP A 38 -1.63 10.21 3.60
N HIS A 39 -0.81 9.20 3.89
CA HIS A 39 0.64 9.24 3.79
C HIS A 39 1.18 8.81 2.42
N LEU A 40 0.28 8.44 1.51
CA LEU A 40 0.60 7.86 0.22
C LEU A 40 0.52 8.89 -0.93
N GLN A 41 0.59 10.19 -0.63
CA GLN A 41 0.49 11.27 -1.63
C GLN A 41 1.61 11.24 -2.69
N ASN A 42 2.73 10.56 -2.42
CA ASN A 42 3.86 10.42 -3.33
C ASN A 42 4.00 8.99 -3.87
N LEU A 43 2.88 8.28 -4.05
CA LEU A 43 2.91 6.92 -4.58
C LEU A 43 3.48 6.88 -6.01
N PRO A 44 4.08 5.75 -6.40
CA PRO A 44 4.43 5.50 -7.80
C PRO A 44 3.18 5.64 -8.68
N GLU A 45 3.34 6.19 -9.89
CA GLU A 45 2.23 6.37 -10.86
C GLU A 45 1.52 5.06 -11.24
N ASN A 46 2.17 3.90 -11.02
CA ASN A 46 1.69 2.59 -11.43
C ASN A 46 0.97 1.81 -10.32
N LEU A 47 0.35 2.50 -9.35
CA LEU A 47 -0.39 1.84 -8.27
C LEU A 47 -1.86 1.62 -8.64
N SER A 48 -2.36 0.40 -8.44
CA SER A 48 -3.81 0.12 -8.42
C SER A 48 -4.34 0.20 -6.98
N ILE A 49 -5.35 1.05 -6.75
CA ILE A 49 -5.99 1.21 -5.44
C ILE A 49 -7.33 0.48 -5.44
N PHE A 50 -7.51 -0.39 -4.43
CA PHE A 50 -8.75 -1.11 -4.19
C PHE A 50 -9.34 -0.65 -2.86
N ASN A 51 -10.55 -0.10 -2.90
CA ASN A 51 -11.26 0.33 -1.70
C ASN A 51 -12.19 -0.80 -1.22
N ILE A 52 -12.16 -1.08 0.08
CA ILE A 52 -13.03 -2.05 0.74
C ILE A 52 -14.08 -1.32 1.56
N GLN A 53 -15.35 -1.55 1.27
CA GLN A 53 -16.47 -1.02 2.07
C GLN A 53 -17.53 -2.11 2.26
N ASN A 54 -17.95 -2.35 3.50
CA ASN A 54 -18.97 -3.34 3.86
C ASN A 54 -18.72 -4.74 3.23
N GLY A 55 -17.45 -5.17 3.21
CA GLY A 55 -17.04 -6.45 2.64
C GLY A 55 -17.07 -6.51 1.10
N GLN A 56 -17.24 -5.37 0.41
CA GLN A 56 -17.22 -5.28 -1.05
C GLN A 56 -16.01 -4.48 -1.54
N ILE A 57 -15.43 -4.93 -2.65
CA ILE A 57 -14.32 -4.26 -3.35
C ILE A 57 -14.89 -3.29 -4.39
N SER A 58 -14.35 -2.06 -4.42
CA SER A 58 -14.52 -1.11 -5.52
C SER A 58 -13.15 -0.66 -6.03
N VAL A 59 -13.00 -0.59 -7.36
CA VAL A 59 -11.82 -0.04 -8.03
C VAL A 59 -12.16 1.38 -8.47
N ASN A 60 -11.34 2.36 -8.10
CA ASN A 60 -11.42 3.71 -8.65
C ASN A 60 -10.69 3.79 -10.00
#